data_AF-G1V1D5-F1
#
_entry.id   AF-G1V1D5-F1
#
_cell.length_a   1.000
_cell.length_b   1.000
_cell.length_c   1.000
_cell.angle_alpha   90.00
_cell.angle_beta   90.00
_cell.angle_gamma   90.00
#
_symmetry.space_group_name_H-M   'P 1'
#
loop_
_entity.id
_entity.type
_entity.pdbx_description
1 polymer ?
#
loop_
_entity_poly.entity_id
_entity_poly.type
_entity_poly.pdbx_seq_one_letter_code
_entity_poly.pdbx_strand_id
1 'polypeptide(L)'
;MFKLIRQSVLSTLCLAVLLCAAYPMLVTGAADAFFPKEAAGSLILRDGAIVGSALIGQPFSSAKYFHPRPSAAGYNAGSSSGSNYGPTSKALAERVRASEQELRAERPEGVLPVDMLTASGSGLDPHISPDAALMQVRRVAEARGLSPEAVEKLVRGHVEGPEWGVWGEPKVNVLRLNLALDELR
;
A
#
# COMPACT_ATOMS: atom_id res chain seq x y z
N MET A 1 -3.71 35.16 42.76
CA MET A 1 -2.71 34.74 41.77
C MET A 1 -2.17 33.33 42.02
N PHE A 2 -1.56 33.03 43.18
CA PHE A 2 -1.01 31.70 43.49
C PHE A 2 -2.01 30.52 43.38
N LYS A 3 -3.27 30.71 43.82
CA LYS A 3 -4.34 29.71 43.72
C LYS A 3 -4.66 29.32 42.27
N LEU A 4 -4.66 30.31 41.37
CA LEU A 4 -4.92 30.10 39.94
C LEU A 4 -3.75 29.36 39.29
N ILE A 5 -2.50 29.76 39.58
CA ILE A 5 -1.30 29.06 39.08
C ILE A 5 -1.29 27.60 39.52
N ARG A 6 -1.58 27.33 40.80
CA ARG A 6 -1.66 25.96 41.33
C ARG A 6 -2.72 25.12 40.61
N GLN A 7 -3.90 25.68 40.39
CA GLN A 7 -4.99 25.01 39.67
C GLN A 7 -4.60 24.71 38.22
N SER A 8 -4.02 25.67 37.51
CA SER A 8 -3.55 25.45 36.13
C SER A 8 -2.49 24.35 36.06
N VAL A 9 -1.49 24.36 36.94
CA VAL A 9 -0.44 23.33 36.96
C VAL A 9 -1.03 21.95 37.25
N LEU A 10 -1.90 21.84 38.26
CA LEU A 10 -2.55 20.56 38.60
C LEU A 10 -3.40 20.03 37.45
N SER A 11 -4.20 20.89 36.82
CA SER A 11 -5.02 20.50 35.66
C SER A 11 -4.15 20.04 34.49
N THR A 12 -3.06 20.75 34.19
CA THR A 12 -2.11 20.35 33.14
C THR A 12 -1.47 19.00 33.45
N LEU A 13 -1.01 18.77 34.68
CA LEU A 13 -0.42 17.49 35.08
C LEU A 13 -1.44 16.35 35.03
N CYS A 14 -2.67 16.58 35.49
CA CYS A 14 -3.74 15.58 35.42
C CYS A 14 -4.05 15.21 33.97
N LEU A 15 -4.18 16.21 33.08
CA LEU A 15 -4.43 15.96 31.65
C LEU A 15 -3.22 15.29 30.98
N ALA A 16 -1.99 15.65 31.35
CA ALA A 16 -0.80 15.00 30.83
C ALA A 16 -0.75 13.51 31.22
N VAL A 17 -0.99 13.18 32.50
CA VAL A 17 -1.05 11.78 32.94
C VAL A 17 -2.19 11.03 32.25
N LEU A 18 -3.37 11.65 32.15
CA LEU A 18 -4.52 11.03 31.52
C LEU A 18 -4.30 10.77 30.02
N LEU A 19 -3.85 11.77 29.27
CA LEU A 19 -3.78 11.71 27.80
C LEU A 19 -2.47 11.13 27.27
N CYS A 20 -1.37 11.25 28.01
CA CYS A 20 -0.05 10.77 27.56
C CYS A 20 0.37 9.45 28.22
N ALA A 21 -0.30 9.01 29.30
CA ALA A 21 -0.01 7.72 29.93
C ALA A 21 -1.24 6.81 29.99
N ALA A 22 -2.29 7.19 30.72
CA ALA A 22 -3.44 6.31 30.95
C ALA A 22 -4.15 5.94 29.63
N TYR A 23 -4.37 6.91 28.74
CA TYR A 23 -5.01 6.67 27.45
C TYR A 23 -4.17 5.79 26.50
N PRO A 24 -2.88 6.09 26.20
CA PRO A 24 -2.07 5.22 25.34
C PRO A 24 -1.91 3.81 25.89
N MET A 25 -1.76 3.63 27.21
CA MET A 25 -1.67 2.31 27.82
C MET A 25 -2.98 1.52 27.67
N LEU A 26 -4.13 2.17 27.88
CA LEU A 26 -5.43 1.53 27.70
C LEU A 26 -5.65 1.10 26.24
N VAL A 27 -5.35 2.00 25.28
CA VAL A 27 -5.50 1.71 23.85
C VAL A 27 -4.54 0.59 23.42
N THR A 28 -3.27 0.64 23.83
CA THR A 28 -2.27 -0.38 23.50
C THR A 28 -2.66 -1.73 24.09
N GLY A 29 -3.03 -1.77 25.38
CA GLY A 29 -3.45 -3.01 26.04
C GLY A 29 -4.71 -3.62 25.41
N ALA A 30 -5.68 -2.78 25.01
CA ALA A 30 -6.86 -3.25 24.30
C ALA A 30 -6.51 -3.76 22.88
N ALA A 31 -5.67 -3.04 22.14
CA ALA A 31 -5.25 -3.43 20.80
C ALA A 31 -4.50 -4.79 20.82
N ASP A 32 -3.56 -4.97 21.75
CA ASP A 32 -2.83 -6.23 21.90
C ASP A 32 -3.73 -7.39 22.33
N ALA A 33 -4.74 -7.12 23.17
CA ALA A 33 -5.67 -8.15 23.65
C ALA A 33 -6.66 -8.63 22.57
N PHE A 34 -7.18 -7.71 21.76
CA PHE A 34 -8.25 -8.02 20.80
C PHE A 34 -7.78 -8.14 19.35
N PHE A 35 -6.71 -7.42 18.97
CA PHE A 35 -6.21 -7.31 17.61
C PHE A 35 -4.67 -7.42 17.56
N PRO A 36 -4.06 -8.48 18.12
CA PRO A 36 -2.60 -8.57 18.26
C PRO A 36 -1.86 -8.54 16.93
N LYS A 37 -2.47 -9.03 15.84
CA LYS A 37 -1.85 -9.06 14.51
C LYS A 37 -1.78 -7.66 13.91
N GLU A 38 -2.87 -6.91 13.99
CA GLU A 38 -2.96 -5.54 13.49
C GLU A 38 -2.13 -4.58 14.35
N ALA A 39 -2.13 -4.76 15.68
CA ALA A 39 -1.30 -4.01 16.62
C ALA A 39 0.20 -4.22 16.35
N ALA A 40 0.60 -5.44 15.97
CA ALA A 40 1.96 -5.75 15.53
C ALA A 40 2.30 -5.28 14.11
N GLY A 41 1.40 -4.56 13.42
CA GLY A 41 1.64 -3.98 12.10
C GLY A 41 1.25 -4.89 10.92
N SER A 42 0.41 -5.90 11.13
CA SER A 42 -0.12 -6.79 10.08
C SER A 42 0.98 -7.46 9.24
N LEU A 43 2.05 -7.90 9.92
CA LEU A 43 3.19 -8.55 9.30
C LEU A 43 2.79 -9.87 8.62
N ILE A 44 3.43 -10.14 7.49
CA ILE A 44 3.30 -11.39 6.74
C ILE A 44 4.59 -12.18 6.93
N LEU A 45 4.45 -13.43 7.39
CA LEU A 45 5.56 -14.36 7.55
C LEU A 45 5.52 -15.41 6.45
N ARG A 46 6.69 -15.76 5.94
CA ARG A 46 6.91 -16.88 5.03
C ARG A 46 8.14 -17.64 5.51
N ASP A 47 8.01 -18.95 5.71
CA ASP A 47 9.11 -19.82 6.16
C ASP A 47 9.82 -19.33 7.44
N GLY A 48 9.06 -18.74 8.37
CA GLY A 48 9.57 -18.20 9.63
C GLY A 48 10.24 -16.83 9.53
N ALA A 49 10.35 -16.25 8.34
CA ALA A 49 10.89 -14.91 8.10
C ALA A 49 9.79 -13.88 7.81
N ILE A 50 9.98 -12.65 8.28
CA ILE A 50 9.09 -11.52 7.93
C ILE A 50 9.40 -11.10 6.50
N VAL A 51 8.42 -11.26 5.61
CA VAL A 51 8.54 -10.86 4.20
C VAL A 51 7.95 -9.48 3.92
N GLY A 52 7.17 -8.92 4.85
CA GLY A 52 6.58 -7.59 4.73
C GLY A 52 5.40 -7.37 5.65
N SER A 53 4.64 -6.30 5.38
CA SER A 53 3.33 -6.04 5.99
C SER A 53 2.27 -6.02 4.90
N ALA A 54 1.07 -6.49 5.22
CA ALA A 54 -0.08 -6.36 4.32
C ALA A 54 -0.42 -4.90 4.00
N LEU A 55 0.04 -3.94 4.81
CA LEU A 55 -0.28 -2.53 4.70
C LEU A 55 0.80 -1.69 3.99
N ILE A 56 1.93 -2.29 3.62
CA ILE A 56 3.09 -1.57 3.07
C ILE A 56 3.48 -2.16 1.72
N GLY A 57 3.48 -1.32 0.68
CA GLY A 57 3.98 -1.67 -0.64
C GLY A 57 5.49 -1.88 -0.65
N GLN A 58 5.98 -2.65 -1.61
CA GLN A 58 7.39 -2.99 -1.77
C GLN A 58 7.86 -2.76 -3.21
N PRO A 59 9.14 -2.45 -3.43
CA PRO A 59 9.65 -2.19 -4.77
C PRO A 59 9.80 -3.51 -5.57
N PHE A 60 8.73 -3.95 -6.23
CA PHE A 60 8.79 -5.05 -7.18
C PHE A 60 9.15 -4.53 -8.58
N SER A 61 10.28 -4.97 -9.12
CA SER A 61 10.78 -4.57 -10.45
C SER A 61 10.98 -5.74 -11.43
N SER A 62 11.04 -6.98 -10.93
CA SER A 62 11.24 -8.16 -11.80
C SER A 62 10.00 -8.43 -12.65
N ALA A 63 10.20 -8.83 -13.92
CA ALA A 63 9.12 -9.21 -14.83
C ALA A 63 8.25 -10.38 -14.33
N LYS A 64 8.74 -11.16 -13.36
CA LYS A 64 8.01 -12.27 -12.74
C LYS A 64 6.97 -11.85 -11.72
N TYR A 65 6.94 -10.58 -11.31
CA TYR A 65 6.03 -10.09 -10.28
C TYR A 65 5.10 -9.01 -10.84
N PHE A 66 3.97 -8.86 -10.17
CA PHE A 66 3.13 -7.68 -10.33
C PHE A 66 3.86 -6.47 -9.73
N HIS A 67 3.89 -5.40 -10.49
CA HIS A 67 4.50 -4.14 -10.13
C HIS A 67 3.45 -3.25 -9.49
N PRO A 68 3.78 -2.61 -8.36
CA PRO A 68 2.90 -1.65 -7.73
C PRO A 68 2.99 -0.29 -8.45
N ARG A 69 2.28 0.69 -7.91
CA ARG A 69 2.30 2.07 -8.41
C ARG A 69 3.70 2.69 -8.32
N PRO A 70 4.00 3.75 -9.08
CA PRO A 70 5.20 4.54 -8.81
C PRO A 70 5.21 5.07 -7.35
N SER A 71 6.38 5.05 -6.71
CA SER A 71 6.55 5.57 -5.35
C SER A 71 7.48 6.77 -5.34
N ALA A 72 7.00 7.90 -4.80
CA ALA A 72 7.82 9.07 -4.54
C ALA A 72 8.75 8.89 -3.31
N ALA A 73 8.46 7.90 -2.46
CA ALA A 73 9.25 7.53 -1.29
C ALA A 73 10.26 6.40 -1.58
N GLY A 74 10.27 5.85 -2.80
CA GLY A 74 11.04 4.65 -3.12
C GLY A 74 10.68 3.44 -2.26
N TYR A 75 9.43 3.37 -1.78
CA TYR A 75 8.95 2.36 -0.82
C TYR A 75 9.71 2.31 0.52
N ASN A 76 10.37 3.41 0.91
CA ASN A 76 11.04 3.50 2.19
C ASN A 76 10.05 3.82 3.32
N ALA A 77 9.80 2.85 4.21
CA ALA A 77 8.88 3.00 5.34
C ALA A 77 9.30 4.10 6.35
N GLY A 78 10.58 4.49 6.39
CA GLY A 78 11.05 5.63 7.18
C GLY A 78 10.78 6.99 6.55
N SER A 79 10.32 7.03 5.30
CA SER A 79 10.10 8.23 4.50
C SER A 79 8.75 8.18 3.80
N SER A 80 7.64 8.31 4.54
CA SER A 80 6.30 8.38 3.94
C SER A 80 6.08 9.75 3.27
N SER A 81 5.97 9.78 1.94
CA SER A 81 5.77 11.01 1.17
C SER A 81 5.18 10.76 -0.22
N GLY A 82 4.38 11.73 -0.68
CA GLY A 82 3.91 11.83 -2.06
C GLY A 82 4.83 12.67 -2.95
N SER A 83 4.56 12.71 -4.26
CA SER A 83 5.36 13.48 -5.21
C SER A 83 5.13 14.99 -5.14
N ASN A 84 3.98 15.44 -4.61
CA ASN A 84 3.62 16.85 -4.39
C ASN A 84 3.76 17.79 -5.62
N TYR A 85 3.76 17.25 -6.83
CA TYR A 85 3.74 18.06 -8.05
C TYR A 85 2.36 18.65 -8.31
N GLY A 86 2.31 19.93 -8.69
CA GLY A 86 1.08 20.57 -9.16
C GLY A 86 0.63 20.09 -10.54
N PRO A 87 -0.65 20.26 -10.91
CA PRO A 87 -1.19 19.81 -12.20
C PRO A 87 -0.51 20.42 -13.44
N THR A 88 0.05 21.64 -13.32
CA THR A 88 0.77 22.34 -14.39
C THR A 88 2.28 22.07 -14.39
N SER A 89 2.76 21.16 -13.53
CA SER A 89 4.18 20.85 -13.39
C SER A 89 4.74 20.17 -14.65
N LYS A 90 5.81 20.73 -15.21
CA LYS A 90 6.56 20.11 -16.31
C LYS A 90 7.15 18.76 -15.91
N ALA A 91 7.70 18.66 -14.69
CA ALA A 91 8.31 17.43 -14.18
C ALA A 91 7.27 16.29 -14.05
N LEU A 92 6.03 16.62 -13.66
CA LEU A 92 4.95 15.64 -13.63
C LEU A 92 4.62 15.14 -15.04
N ALA A 93 4.45 16.06 -15.99
CA ALA A 93 4.14 15.71 -17.37
C ALA A 93 5.24 14.85 -18.01
N GLU A 94 6.52 15.17 -17.77
CA GLU A 94 7.66 14.40 -18.27
C GLU A 94 7.70 12.99 -17.67
N ARG A 95 7.53 12.86 -16.35
CA ARG A 95 7.50 11.56 -15.67
C ARG A 95 6.36 10.67 -16.19
N VAL A 96 5.15 11.22 -16.31
CA VAL A 96 3.98 10.48 -16.82
C VAL A 96 4.22 10.02 -18.26
N ARG A 97 4.77 10.89 -19.11
CA ARG A 97 5.12 10.52 -20.50
C ARG A 97 6.15 9.41 -20.57
N ALA A 98 7.19 9.45 -19.72
CA ALA A 98 8.17 8.37 -19.65
C ALA A 98 7.52 7.05 -19.19
N SER A 99 6.67 7.10 -18.14
CA SER A 99 5.95 5.91 -17.66
C SER A 99 4.99 5.36 -18.73
N GLU A 100 4.30 6.23 -19.48
CA GLU A 100 3.44 5.81 -20.57
C GLU A 100 4.24 5.09 -21.66
N GLN A 101 5.38 5.63 -22.09
CA GLN A 101 6.23 5.00 -23.11
C GLN A 101 6.66 3.59 -22.70
N GLU A 102 7.05 3.39 -21.44
CA GLU A 102 7.42 2.07 -20.92
C GLU A 102 6.21 1.12 -20.88
N LEU A 103 5.07 1.59 -20.37
CA LEU A 103 3.86 0.78 -20.21
C LEU A 103 3.19 0.41 -21.54
N ARG A 104 3.41 1.18 -22.61
CA ARG A 104 2.92 0.84 -23.96
C ARG A 104 3.56 -0.41 -24.53
N ALA A 105 4.75 -0.81 -24.05
CA ALA A 105 5.33 -2.09 -24.41
C ALA A 105 4.50 -3.28 -23.87
N GLU A 106 3.84 -3.11 -22.71
CA GLU A 106 2.96 -4.12 -22.11
C GLU A 106 1.53 -4.05 -22.67
N ARG A 107 1.02 -2.83 -22.90
CA ARG A 107 -0.31 -2.59 -23.47
C ARG A 107 -0.23 -1.60 -24.64
N PRO A 108 -0.02 -2.08 -25.88
CA PRO A 108 0.12 -1.21 -27.04
C PRO A 108 -1.12 -0.35 -27.30
N GLU A 109 -2.32 -0.92 -27.11
CA GLU A 109 -3.59 -0.28 -27.42
C GLU A 109 -4.51 -0.12 -26.20
N GLY A 110 -5.37 0.88 -26.25
CA GLY A 110 -6.35 1.19 -25.20
C GLY A 110 -5.85 2.17 -24.14
N VAL A 111 -6.68 2.34 -23.10
CA VAL A 111 -6.42 3.26 -21.99
C VAL A 111 -5.51 2.56 -20.98
N LEU A 112 -4.44 3.23 -20.56
CA LEU A 112 -3.56 2.74 -19.50
C LEU A 112 -4.20 3.04 -18.13
N PRO A 113 -4.13 2.09 -17.18
CA PRO A 113 -4.58 2.31 -15.80
C PRO A 113 -3.83 3.47 -15.17
N VAL A 114 -4.56 4.44 -14.61
CA VAL A 114 -3.99 5.67 -14.03
C VAL A 114 -3.05 5.36 -12.86
N ASP A 115 -3.30 4.27 -12.13
CA ASP A 115 -2.48 3.83 -11.01
C ASP A 115 -1.05 3.49 -11.40
N MET A 116 -0.85 2.96 -12.61
CA MET A 116 0.48 2.63 -13.15
C MET A 116 1.22 3.89 -13.61
N LEU A 117 0.49 4.95 -13.93
CA LEU A 117 1.04 6.22 -14.38
C LEU A 117 1.28 7.20 -13.24
N THR A 118 0.58 7.09 -12.11
CA THR A 118 0.56 8.11 -11.05
C THR A 118 1.12 7.58 -9.73
N ALA A 119 1.97 8.39 -9.11
CA ALA A 119 2.52 8.05 -7.80
C ALA A 119 1.45 8.16 -6.70
N SER A 120 1.56 7.30 -5.69
CA SER A 120 0.66 7.34 -4.53
C SER A 120 0.95 8.51 -3.60
N GLY A 121 -0.06 8.91 -2.80
CA GLY A 121 0.08 10.01 -1.84
C GLY A 121 0.96 9.69 -0.63
N SER A 122 1.01 8.42 -0.20
CA SER A 122 1.88 7.97 0.89
C SER A 122 3.28 7.56 0.43
N GLY A 123 3.43 7.20 -0.86
CA GLY A 123 4.63 6.54 -1.37
C GLY A 123 4.78 5.09 -0.91
N LEU A 124 3.82 4.54 -0.15
CA LEU A 124 3.87 3.19 0.43
C LEU A 124 2.62 2.36 0.09
N ASP A 125 1.83 2.79 -0.89
CA ASP A 125 0.58 2.14 -1.28
C ASP A 125 0.81 0.66 -1.65
N PRO A 126 0.19 -0.29 -0.92
CA PRO A 126 0.28 -1.70 -1.23
C PRO A 126 -0.73 -2.15 -2.30
N HIS A 127 -1.62 -1.24 -2.76
CA HIS A 127 -2.71 -1.58 -3.65
C HIS A 127 -2.56 -1.01 -5.06
N ILE A 128 -3.17 -1.72 -6.01
CA ILE A 128 -3.45 -1.26 -7.38
C ILE A 128 -4.89 -1.62 -7.75
N SER A 129 -5.48 -0.93 -8.72
CA SER A 129 -6.79 -1.34 -9.26
C SER A 129 -6.73 -2.71 -9.94
N PRO A 130 -7.87 -3.42 -10.02
CA PRO A 130 -7.97 -4.66 -10.77
C PRO A 130 -7.54 -4.52 -12.23
N ASP A 131 -7.85 -3.41 -12.90
CA ASP A 131 -7.44 -3.17 -14.29
C ASP A 131 -5.90 -3.04 -14.41
N ALA A 132 -5.25 -2.39 -13.45
CA ALA A 132 -3.78 -2.33 -13.36
C ALA A 132 -3.14 -3.71 -13.14
N ALA A 133 -3.77 -4.58 -12.34
CA ALA A 133 -3.30 -5.95 -12.17
C ALA A 133 -3.52 -6.80 -13.44
N LEU A 134 -4.71 -6.71 -14.04
CA LEU A 134 -5.08 -7.46 -15.25
C LEU A 134 -4.21 -7.11 -16.45
N MET A 135 -3.84 -5.83 -16.60
CA MET A 135 -2.92 -5.39 -17.65
C MET A 135 -1.57 -6.13 -17.60
N GLN A 136 -1.08 -6.46 -16.40
CA GLN A 136 0.24 -7.08 -16.21
C GLN A 136 0.23 -8.61 -16.35
N VAL A 137 -0.95 -9.24 -16.43
CA VAL A 137 -1.13 -10.70 -16.46
C VAL A 137 -0.27 -11.35 -17.53
N ARG A 138 -0.29 -10.81 -18.75
CA ARG A 138 0.47 -11.37 -19.88
C ARG A 138 1.97 -11.40 -19.59
N ARG A 139 2.54 -10.27 -19.17
CA ARG A 139 3.97 -10.16 -18.84
C ARG A 139 4.35 -11.17 -17.75
N VAL A 140 3.56 -11.24 -16.69
CA VAL A 140 3.83 -12.11 -15.53
C VAL A 140 3.72 -13.59 -15.93
N ALA A 141 2.70 -13.95 -16.70
CA ALA A 141 2.49 -15.31 -17.20
C ALA A 141 3.65 -15.77 -18.10
N GLU A 142 4.06 -14.95 -19.06
CA GLU A 142 5.21 -15.23 -19.95
C GLU A 142 6.51 -15.38 -19.15
N ALA A 143 6.78 -14.50 -18.18
CA ALA A 143 8.00 -14.55 -17.37
C ALA A 143 8.07 -15.76 -16.40
N ARG A 144 6.91 -16.37 -16.09
CA ARG A 144 6.81 -17.55 -15.21
C ARG A 144 6.52 -18.85 -15.96
N GLY A 145 6.22 -18.81 -17.25
CA GLY A 145 5.80 -19.99 -18.01
C GLY A 145 4.43 -20.52 -17.58
N LEU A 146 3.56 -19.66 -17.03
CA LEU A 146 2.20 -20.00 -16.62
C LEU A 146 1.19 -19.66 -17.71
N SER A 147 0.03 -20.31 -17.70
CA SER A 147 -1.08 -19.92 -18.58
C SER A 147 -1.65 -18.55 -18.16
N PRO A 148 -1.91 -17.60 -19.08
CA PRO A 148 -2.52 -16.30 -18.77
C PRO A 148 -3.84 -16.43 -17.99
N GLU A 149 -4.65 -17.45 -18.28
CA GLU A 149 -5.95 -17.68 -17.64
C GLU A 149 -5.81 -18.03 -16.15
N ALA A 150 -4.77 -18.81 -15.78
CA ALA A 150 -4.50 -19.13 -14.39
C ALA A 150 -4.07 -17.88 -13.59
N VAL A 151 -3.23 -17.04 -14.19
CA VAL A 151 -2.76 -15.79 -13.58
C VAL A 151 -3.92 -14.78 -13.49
N GLU A 152 -4.77 -14.69 -14.51
CA GLU A 152 -5.98 -13.85 -14.47
C GLU A 152 -6.94 -14.30 -13.37
N LYS A 153 -7.18 -15.61 -13.25
CA LYS A 153 -8.02 -16.17 -12.19
C LYS A 153 -7.46 -15.86 -10.81
N LEU A 154 -6.14 -15.93 -10.64
CA LEU A 154 -5.47 -15.54 -9.40
C LEU A 154 -5.74 -14.07 -9.06
N VAL A 155 -5.56 -13.16 -10.03
CA VAL A 155 -5.83 -11.72 -9.85
C VAL A 155 -7.27 -11.51 -9.41
N ARG A 156 -8.24 -12.10 -10.13
CA ARG A 156 -9.68 -11.97 -9.81
C ARG A 156 -10.02 -12.50 -8.42
N GLY A 157 -9.35 -13.56 -7.96
CA GLY A 157 -9.51 -14.11 -6.61
C GLY A 157 -8.93 -13.24 -5.49
N HIS A 158 -8.05 -12.29 -5.82
CA HIS A 158 -7.42 -11.35 -4.89
C HIS A 158 -7.98 -9.93 -4.99
N VAL A 159 -9.09 -9.73 -5.71
CA VAL A 159 -9.79 -8.45 -5.73
C VAL A 159 -10.53 -8.28 -4.40
N GLU A 160 -10.10 -7.28 -3.63
CA GLU A 160 -10.77 -6.81 -2.44
C GLU A 160 -11.84 -5.80 -2.87
N GLY A 161 -13.10 -6.06 -2.54
CA GLY A 161 -14.20 -5.15 -2.83
C GLY A 161 -14.19 -3.89 -1.95
N PRO A 162 -15.08 -2.92 -2.22
CA PRO A 162 -15.25 -1.75 -1.38
C PRO A 162 -15.54 -2.13 0.07
N GLU A 163 -15.01 -1.35 1.01
CA GLU A 163 -15.26 -1.54 2.42
C GLU A 163 -16.76 -1.40 2.69
N TRP A 164 -17.33 -2.45 3.29
CA TRP A 164 -18.76 -2.54 3.60
C TRP A 164 -19.66 -2.41 2.34
N GLY A 165 -19.09 -2.64 1.16
CA GLY A 165 -19.77 -2.56 -0.14
C GLY A 165 -19.98 -1.15 -0.68
N VAL A 166 -19.58 -0.09 0.04
CA VAL A 166 -19.87 1.31 -0.36
C VAL A 166 -18.67 2.25 -0.28
N TRP A 167 -17.65 1.95 0.53
CA TRP A 167 -16.52 2.84 0.75
C TRP A 167 -15.29 2.41 -0.06
N GLY A 168 -14.83 3.32 -0.92
CA GLY A 168 -13.63 3.11 -1.74
C GLY A 168 -13.89 2.31 -3.01
N GLU A 169 -12.79 1.95 -3.67
CA GLU A 169 -12.79 1.27 -4.96
C GLU A 169 -12.29 -0.18 -4.80
N PRO A 170 -12.67 -1.09 -5.72
CA PRO A 170 -12.05 -2.41 -5.79
C PRO A 170 -10.54 -2.29 -5.92
N LYS A 171 -9.80 -3.08 -5.14
CA LYS A 171 -8.34 -2.98 -5.03
C LYS A 171 -7.70 -4.36 -4.94
N VAL A 172 -6.44 -4.46 -5.33
CA VAL A 172 -5.65 -5.69 -5.27
C VAL A 172 -4.38 -5.42 -4.51
N ASN A 173 -4.13 -6.20 -3.46
CA ASN A 173 -2.92 -6.10 -2.66
C ASN A 173 -1.74 -6.77 -3.37
N VAL A 174 -0.73 -5.99 -3.76
CA VAL A 174 0.38 -6.46 -4.61
C VAL A 174 1.26 -7.48 -3.90
N LEU A 175 1.58 -7.27 -2.62
CA LEU A 175 2.40 -8.21 -1.85
C LEU A 175 1.69 -9.55 -1.70
N ARG A 176 0.41 -9.55 -1.29
CA ARG A 176 -0.37 -10.79 -1.16
C ARG A 176 -0.52 -11.52 -2.49
N LEU A 177 -0.78 -10.78 -3.57
CA LEU A 177 -0.89 -11.35 -4.90
C LEU A 177 0.42 -12.00 -5.35
N ASN A 178 1.56 -11.34 -5.14
CA ASN A 178 2.87 -11.88 -5.49
C ASN A 178 3.25 -13.12 -4.66
N LEU A 179 2.88 -13.16 -3.38
CA LEU A 179 3.06 -14.34 -2.54
C LEU A 179 2.21 -15.51 -3.03
N ALA A 180 0.92 -15.28 -3.32
CA ALA A 180 0.04 -16.32 -3.86
C ALA A 180 0.51 -16.80 -5.26
N LEU A 181 1.07 -15.89 -6.06
CA LEU A 181 1.68 -16.24 -7.35
C LEU A 181 2.90 -17.15 -7.20
N ASP A 182 3.66 -17.03 -6.10
CA ASP A 182 4.79 -17.92 -5.81
C ASP A 182 4.38 -19.32 -5.34
N GLU A 183 3.12 -19.50 -4.92
CA GLU A 183 2.56 -20.80 -4.56
C GLU A 183 2.07 -21.57 -5.80
N LEU A 184 1.70 -20.85 -6.86
CA LEU A 184 1.23 -21.39 -8.16
C LEU A 184 2.35 -21.93 -9.08
N ARG A 185 3.46 -22.40 -8.51
CA ARG A 185 4.65 -22.87 -9.25
C ARG A 185 4.33 -23.77 -10.45
#